data_AF-A0A292Q0Q6-F1
#
_entry.id   AF-A0A292Q0Q6-F1
#
_cell.length_a   1.000
_cell.length_b   1.000
_cell.length_c   1.000
_cell.angle_alpha   90.00
_cell.angle_beta   90.00
_cell.angle_gamma   90.00
#
_symmetry.space_group_name_H-M   'P 1'
#
loop_
_entity.id
_entity.type
_entity.pdbx_description
1 polymer ?
#
loop_
_entity_poly.entity_id
_entity_poly.type
_entity_poly.pdbx_seq_one_letter_code
_entity_poly.pdbx_strand_id
1 'polypeptide(L)'
;ELLRRTKTWLEDPKSGDWVLVIDNADNEADFIGNNSPISKFVPQGCEGTVIFTTRSRRVAIRQGCKIIEVGKMEPKEAIDLFSKRLDSWQSLGGEEKATVSTILDSMDHVPLAV
;
A
#
# COMPACT_ATOMS: atom_id res chain seq x y z
N GLU A 1 3.15 -11.15 -24.71
CA GLU A 1 1.86 -11.02 -25.44
C GLU A 1 0.70 -10.68 -24.50
N LEU A 2 0.51 -11.38 -23.37
CA LEU A 2 -0.59 -11.11 -22.43
C LEU A 2 -0.63 -9.66 -21.91
N LEU A 3 0.45 -9.19 -21.27
CA LEU A 3 0.52 -7.82 -20.71
C LEU A 3 0.24 -6.72 -21.74
N ARG A 4 0.67 -6.94 -22.99
CA ARG A 4 0.40 -6.00 -24.09
C ARG A 4 -1.09 -5.94 -24.41
N ARG A 5 -1.76 -7.10 -24.49
CA ARG A 5 -3.22 -7.17 -24.72
C ARG A 5 -4.00 -6.58 -23.55
N THR A 6 -3.58 -6.86 -22.32
CA THR A 6 -4.17 -6.27 -21.12
C THR A 6 -4.05 -4.75 -21.16
N LYS A 7 -2.87 -4.20 -21.46
CA LYS A 7 -2.68 -2.76 -21.66
C LYS A 7 -3.62 -2.21 -22.73
N THR A 8 -3.63 -2.80 -23.93
CA THR A 8 -4.49 -2.34 -25.03
C THR A 8 -5.96 -2.38 -24.67
N TRP A 9 -6.41 -3.39 -23.91
CA TRP A 9 -7.79 -3.45 -23.43
C TRP A 9 -8.06 -2.33 -22.42
N LEU A 10 -7.21 -2.13 -21.42
CA LEU A 10 -7.37 -1.06 -20.41
C LEU A 10 -7.36 0.35 -21.03
N GLU A 11 -6.64 0.55 -22.15
CA GLU A 11 -6.60 1.82 -22.87
C GLU A 11 -7.77 2.02 -23.86
N ASP A 12 -8.59 0.98 -24.11
CA ASP A 12 -9.76 1.10 -24.99
C ASP A 12 -10.92 1.77 -24.23
N PRO A 13 -11.51 2.88 -24.74
CA PRO A 13 -12.67 3.52 -24.11
C PRO A 13 -13.87 2.60 -23.88
N LYS A 14 -13.98 1.49 -24.64
CA LYS A 14 -15.05 0.50 -24.46
C LYS A 14 -14.88 -0.34 -23.19
N SER A 15 -13.71 -0.32 -22.57
CA SER A 15 -13.43 -1.05 -21.33
C SER A 15 -14.00 -0.37 -20.10
N GLY A 16 -14.43 0.90 -20.23
CA GLY A 16 -15.07 1.67 -19.17
C GLY A 16 -14.14 1.95 -17.99
N ASP A 17 -14.75 2.20 -16.82
CA ASP A 17 -14.02 2.47 -15.59
C ASP A 17 -13.43 1.21 -14.98
N TRP A 18 -12.12 1.23 -14.74
CA TRP A 18 -11.39 0.14 -14.10
C TRP A 18 -10.39 0.65 -13.09
N VAL A 19 -9.95 -0.24 -12.20
CA VAL A 19 -8.84 0.01 -11.28
C VAL A 19 -7.79 -1.09 -11.48
N LEU A 20 -6.54 -0.68 -11.70
CA LEU A 20 -5.38 -1.57 -11.77
C LEU A 20 -4.51 -1.34 -10.55
N VAL A 21 -4.29 -2.39 -9.75
CA VAL A 21 -3.38 -2.34 -8.61
C VAL A 21 -2.08 -3.06 -8.96
N ILE A 22 -0.96 -2.34 -8.87
CA ILE A 22 0.39 -2.90 -9.00
C ILE A 22 0.98 -2.90 -7.60
N ASP A 23 0.94 -4.07 -6.97
CA ASP A 23 1.39 -4.26 -5.61
C ASP A 23 2.90 -4.54 -5.54
N ASN A 24 3.56 -4.06 -4.48
CA ASN A 24 4.97 -4.32 -4.18
C ASN A 24 5.93 -3.88 -5.31
N ALA A 25 5.67 -2.70 -5.90
CA ALA A 25 6.45 -2.11 -6.99
C ALA A 25 7.77 -1.49 -6.48
N ASP A 26 8.61 -2.29 -5.82
CA ASP A 26 9.80 -1.82 -5.10
C ASP A 26 11.06 -1.77 -5.98
N ASN A 27 11.15 -2.66 -6.97
CA ASN A 27 12.31 -2.74 -7.85
C ASN A 27 12.31 -1.60 -8.87
N GLU A 28 13.11 -0.59 -8.57
CA GLU A 28 13.23 0.61 -9.39
C GLU A 28 13.51 0.33 -10.88
N ALA A 29 14.35 -0.66 -11.19
CA ALA A 29 14.76 -0.98 -12.57
C ALA A 29 13.58 -1.35 -13.47
N ASP A 30 12.51 -1.89 -12.88
CA ASP A 30 11.29 -2.25 -13.60
C ASP A 30 10.50 -1.03 -14.08
N PHE A 31 10.86 0.17 -13.60
CA PHE A 31 10.15 1.43 -13.83
C PHE A 31 11.06 2.57 -14.33
N ILE A 32 12.31 2.28 -14.72
CA ILE A 32 13.22 3.28 -15.30
C ILE A 32 12.92 3.48 -16.79
N GLY A 33 12.13 4.51 -17.09
CA GLY A 33 11.84 4.96 -18.44
C GLY A 33 10.85 4.08 -19.21
N ASN A 34 10.46 4.54 -20.40
CA ASN A 34 9.32 4.00 -21.14
C ASN A 34 9.54 2.59 -21.72
N ASN A 35 10.77 2.08 -21.70
CA ASN A 35 11.13 0.75 -22.21
C ASN A 35 11.45 -0.27 -21.10
N SER A 36 11.21 0.10 -19.84
CA SER A 36 11.48 -0.79 -18.71
C SER A 36 10.58 -2.04 -18.73
N PRO A 37 10.96 -3.12 -18.02
CA PRO A 37 10.21 -4.37 -17.98
C PRO A 37 8.71 -4.21 -17.68
N ILE A 38 8.33 -3.33 -16.74
CA ILE A 38 6.95 -3.14 -16.30
C ILE A 38 6.34 -1.83 -16.82
N SER A 39 7.02 -0.68 -16.69
CA SER A 39 6.45 0.63 -17.03
C SER A 39 5.87 0.71 -18.44
N LYS A 40 6.48 0.02 -19.41
CA LYS A 40 5.98 -0.01 -20.79
C LYS A 40 4.58 -0.61 -20.95
N PHE A 41 4.17 -1.44 -19.99
CA PHE A 41 2.87 -2.11 -19.94
C PHE A 41 1.84 -1.40 -19.06
N VAL A 42 2.23 -0.36 -18.32
CA VAL A 42 1.29 0.44 -17.53
C VAL A 42 0.40 1.24 -18.50
N PRO A 43 -0.94 1.11 -18.42
CA PRO A 43 -1.85 1.82 -19.32
C PRO A 43 -1.71 3.33 -19.16
N GLN A 44 -1.85 4.05 -20.26
CA GLN A 44 -1.84 5.50 -20.35
C GLN A 44 -3.19 5.98 -20.90
N GLY A 45 -3.84 6.93 -20.23
CA GLY A 45 -5.15 7.42 -20.66
C GLY A 45 -5.95 8.02 -19.52
N CYS A 46 -7.15 8.50 -19.84
CA CYS A 46 -8.06 9.11 -18.87
C CYS A 46 -9.07 8.11 -18.26
N GLU A 47 -9.23 6.95 -18.89
CA GLU A 47 -10.16 5.91 -18.45
C GLU A 47 -9.47 5.06 -17.38
N GLY A 48 -10.05 5.00 -16.18
CA GLY A 48 -9.57 4.18 -15.07
C GLY A 48 -8.52 4.80 -14.16
N THR A 49 -8.06 4.01 -13.18
CA THR A 49 -7.11 4.43 -12.14
C THR A 49 -6.06 3.36 -11.90
N VAL A 50 -4.78 3.75 -11.90
CA VAL A 50 -3.67 2.87 -11.51
C VAL A 50 -3.23 3.21 -10.09
N ILE A 51 -3.19 2.21 -9.22
CA ILE A 51 -2.69 2.32 -7.85
C ILE A 51 -1.41 1.51 -7.75
N PHE A 52 -0.34 2.15 -7.30
CA PHE A 52 0.91 1.48 -6.95
C PHE A 52 1.03 1.40 -5.43
N THR A 53 1.38 0.23 -4.91
CA THR A 53 1.96 0.12 -3.58
C THR A 53 3.47 -0.06 -3.74
N THR A 54 4.25 0.73 -3.02
CA THR A 54 5.72 0.69 -3.14
C THR A 54 6.36 1.27 -1.89
N ARG A 55 7.49 0.69 -1.49
CA ARG A 55 8.43 1.26 -0.50
C ARG A 55 9.41 2.24 -1.17
N SER A 56 9.45 2.29 -2.50
CA SER A 56 10.33 3.17 -3.26
C SER A 56 9.63 4.44 -3.72
N ARG A 57 9.93 5.55 -3.05
CA ARG A 57 9.45 6.89 -3.46
C ARG A 57 9.86 7.23 -4.91
N ARG A 58 10.97 6.68 -5.39
CA ARG A 58 11.47 6.90 -6.76
C ARG A 58 10.57 6.27 -7.82
N VAL A 59 9.99 5.10 -7.54
CA VAL A 59 9.01 4.48 -8.44
C VAL A 59 7.78 5.38 -8.57
N ALA A 60 7.22 5.85 -7.45
CA ALA A 60 6.05 6.72 -7.45
C ALA A 60 6.27 8.03 -8.23
N ILE A 61 7.45 8.67 -8.06
CA ILE A 61 7.82 9.89 -8.80
C ILE A 61 7.92 9.61 -10.30
N ARG A 62 8.58 8.51 -10.72
CA ARG A 62 8.77 8.19 -12.15
C ARG A 62 7.45 7.88 -12.85
N GLN A 63 6.51 7.26 -12.16
CA GLN A 63 5.19 6.95 -12.72
C GLN A 63 4.24 8.16 -12.69
N GLY A 64 4.68 9.31 -12.17
CA GLY A 64 3.86 10.53 -12.12
C GLY A 64 2.64 10.42 -11.21
N CYS A 65 2.66 9.50 -10.25
CA CYS A 65 1.52 9.25 -9.38
C CYS A 65 1.36 10.35 -8.32
N LYS A 66 0.10 10.60 -7.90
CA LYS A 66 -0.15 11.24 -6.61
C LYS A 66 0.37 10.32 -5.51
N ILE A 67 1.28 10.84 -4.68
CA ILE A 67 1.89 10.08 -3.59
C ILE A 67 0.98 10.18 -2.35
N ILE A 68 0.62 9.02 -1.78
CA ILE A 68 -0.05 8.91 -0.49
C ILE A 68 0.93 8.20 0.45
N GLU A 69 1.39 8.91 1.47
CA GLU A 69 2.27 8.34 2.49
C GLU A 69 1.44 7.60 3.52
N VAL A 70 1.75 6.31 3.73
CA VAL A 70 1.14 5.50 4.79
C VAL A 70 2.03 5.61 6.02
N GLY A 71 1.57 6.37 7.01
CA GLY A 71 2.26 6.56 8.27
C GLY A 71 2.13 5.35 9.21
N LYS A 72 2.74 5.48 10.39
CA LYS A 72 2.49 4.59 11.53
C LYS A 72 1.04 4.75 12.00
N MET A 73 0.51 3.75 12.70
CA MET A 73 -0.77 3.92 13.38
C MET A 73 -0.65 4.96 14.48
N GLU A 74 -1.74 5.68 14.71
CA GLU A 74 -1.87 6.46 15.93
C GLU A 74 -1.87 5.51 17.15
N PRO A 75 -1.40 5.95 18.33
CA PRO A 75 -1.34 5.09 19.52
C PRO A 75 -2.68 4.42 19.86
N LYS A 76 -3.79 5.15 19.65
CA LYS A 76 -5.15 4.63 19.82
C LYS A 76 -5.46 3.50 18.83
N GLU A 77 -5.10 3.66 17.56
CA GLU A 77 -5.32 2.63 16.53
C GLU A 77 -4.51 1.37 16.83
N ALA A 78 -3.29 1.50 17.37
CA ALA A 78 -2.47 0.38 17.83
C ALA A 78 -3.11 -0.36 19.00
N ILE A 79 -3.64 0.36 20.00
CA ILE A 79 -4.39 -0.25 21.13
C ILE A 79 -5.66 -0.93 20.62
N ASP A 80 -6.39 -0.28 19.70
CA ASP A 80 -7.61 -0.83 19.11
C ASP A 80 -7.30 -2.12 18.33
N LEU A 81 -6.21 -2.18 17.57
CA LEU A 81 -5.77 -3.40 16.88
C LEU A 81 -5.36 -4.49 17.87
N PHE A 82 -4.56 -4.17 18.88
CA PHE A 82 -4.12 -5.12 19.90
C PHE A 82 -5.29 -5.72 20.67
N SER A 83 -6.24 -4.87 21.10
CA SER A 83 -7.43 -5.29 21.84
C SER A 83 -8.34 -6.24 21.06
N LYS A 84 -8.33 -6.16 19.72
CA LYS A 84 -9.07 -7.08 18.84
C LYS A 84 -8.35 -8.40 18.63
N ARG A 85 -7.03 -8.46 18.81
CA ARG A 85 -6.23 -9.69 18.71
C ARG A 85 -6.12 -10.43 20.03
N LEU A 86 -6.23 -9.73 21.16
CA LEU A 86 -6.19 -10.32 22.49
C LEU A 86 -7.59 -10.55 23.05
N ASP A 87 -8.06 -11.81 22.99
CA ASP A 87 -9.39 -12.20 23.48
C ASP A 87 -9.66 -11.80 24.95
N SER A 88 -8.61 -11.73 25.77
CA SER A 88 -8.67 -11.38 27.20
C SER A 88 -8.49 -9.88 27.48
N TRP A 89 -8.53 -9.01 26.47
CA TRP A 89 -8.32 -7.56 26.67
C TRP A 89 -9.22 -6.95 27.76
N GLN A 90 -10.47 -7.41 27.84
CA GLN A 90 -11.43 -6.90 28.83
C GLN A 90 -11.15 -7.36 30.26
N SER A 91 -10.44 -8.48 30.44
CA SER A 91 -10.03 -8.93 31.77
C SER A 91 -8.77 -8.25 32.28
N LEU A 92 -8.05 -7.52 31.41
CA LEU A 92 -6.85 -6.79 31.83
C LEU A 92 -7.19 -5.61 32.75
N GLY A 93 -6.43 -5.50 33.84
CA GLY A 93 -6.44 -4.37 34.76
C GLY A 93 -5.79 -3.11 34.17
N GLY A 94 -5.80 -2.01 34.93
CA GLY A 94 -5.24 -0.73 34.49
C GLY A 94 -3.72 -0.77 34.26
N GLU A 95 -2.98 -1.45 35.13
CA GLU A 95 -1.52 -1.58 35.03
C GLU A 95 -1.08 -2.42 33.81
N GLU A 96 -1.78 -3.52 33.53
CA GLU A 96 -1.53 -4.36 32.36
C GLU A 96 -1.81 -3.59 31.06
N LYS A 97 -2.91 -2.83 31.01
CA LYS A 97 -3.21 -1.96 29.86
C LYS A 97 -2.15 -0.88 29.67
N ALA A 98 -1.61 -0.31 30.74
CA ALA A 98 -0.50 0.64 30.66
C ALA A 98 0.78 -0.02 30.13
N THR A 99 1.06 -1.26 30.53
CA THR A 99 2.20 -2.04 30.02
C THR A 99 2.04 -2.33 28.53
N VAL A 100 0.83 -2.67 28.06
CA VAL A 100 0.55 -2.84 26.63
C VAL A 100 0.84 -1.55 25.86
N SER A 101 0.42 -0.38 26.36
CA SER A 101 0.75 0.89 25.72
C SER A 101 2.26 1.08 25.57
N THR A 102 3.04 0.80 26.62
CA THR A 102 4.52 0.87 26.54
C THR A 102 5.13 -0.11 25.54
N ILE A 103 4.58 -1.32 25.43
CA ILE A 103 5.02 -2.29 24.41
C ILE A 103 4.74 -1.75 23.01
N LEU A 104 3.53 -1.24 22.77
CA LEU A 104 3.13 -0.70 21.47
C LEU A 104 3.96 0.52 21.07
N ASP A 105 4.34 1.38 22.03
CA ASP A 105 5.27 2.49 21.82
C ASP A 105 6.65 1.95 21.36
N SER A 106 7.16 0.89 22.00
CA SER A 106 8.45 0.29 21.61
C SER A 106 8.43 -0.40 20.24
N MET A 107 7.25 -0.82 19.78
CA MET A 107 7.01 -1.41 18.46
C MET A 107 6.71 -0.36 17.38
N ASP A 108 6.84 0.92 17.72
CA ASP A 108 6.72 2.02 16.79
C ASP A 108 5.33 2.10 16.13
N HIS A 109 4.33 1.52 16.78
CA HIS A 109 2.94 1.41 16.30
C HIS A 109 2.82 0.84 14.87
N VAL A 110 3.73 -0.04 14.47
CA VAL A 110 3.68 -0.69 13.15
C VAL A 110 2.60 -1.78 13.18
N PRO A 111 1.57 -1.75 12.31
CA PRO A 111 0.47 -2.71 12.34
C PRO A 111 0.89 -4.18 12.31
N LEU A 112 1.99 -4.50 11.63
CA LEU A 112 2.51 -5.86 11.52
C LEU A 112 3.12 -6.37 12.83
N ALA A 113 3.61 -5.46 13.68
CA ALA A 113 4.22 -5.80 14.97
C ALA A 113 3.18 -5.90 16.11
N VAL A 114 1.93 -5.50 15.85
CA VAL A 114 0.80 -5.51 16.79
C VAL A 114 -0.11 -6.72 16.60
#